data_AF-A0A5Q4EPD9-F1
#
_entry.id   AF-A0A5Q4EPD9-F1
#
_cell.length_a   1.000
_cell.length_b   1.000
_cell.length_c   1.000
_cell.angle_alpha   90.00
_cell.angle_beta   90.00
_cell.angle_gamma   90.00
#
_symmetry.space_group_name_H-M   'P 1'
#
loop_
_entity.id
_entity.type
_entity.pdbx_description
1 polymer ?
#
loop_
_entity_poly.entity_id
_entity_poly.type
_entity_poly.pdbx_seq_one_letter_code
_entity_poly.pdbx_strand_id
1 'polypeptide(L)'
;MSDVGRNISRSAFLAWQEASRRLDDVQIVFIVGPPKTGTTWLARTIGAHPQVALCMESQACHGLFPRLKDAFREHAAQRAEFTGYPESEPTSLDRAMLQCQVLDRILLRTINLAEKRDGKRVSTVLEKTPFHAKSTRFLAGLYPEAKFICCVRDPRDGAVSGWSHYRQGGQMKQSTIEEWALHYVREMWAPCLKSARATGAALGPDGFMEVHYENHKQDPAGVVRSALEFIGIDAGDEPLATCLHAGDFRTLSGGRSPGQVASWWSFYRKGVVGDWRTHFSEEFGAHLLQEAESALDGRTKEQWLRTCLWRQAARRCEAMGMRRVALYGAGEHTDELLEYGWPGEGLDLVAILDDHPRQEQIRGVRVVQPDQIDKPVDGIVISSETHEQALSDAAMRSFGGLGTPIVRIYSPELEPSPTPLGAA
;
A
#
# COMPACT_ATOMS: atom_id res chain seq x y z
N MET A 1 -14.24 -42.19 -8.12
CA MET A 1 -13.43 -41.78 -9.30
C MET A 1 -13.88 -42.50 -10.57
N SER A 2 -15.19 -42.55 -10.88
CA SER A 2 -15.71 -43.46 -11.91
C SER A 2 -15.74 -42.92 -13.35
N ASP A 3 -15.53 -41.61 -13.58
CA ASP A 3 -15.55 -41.02 -14.93
C ASP A 3 -14.29 -40.20 -15.32
N VAL A 4 -13.39 -39.90 -14.39
CA VAL A 4 -12.27 -38.96 -14.63
C VAL A 4 -11.10 -39.59 -15.42
N GLY A 5 -11.03 -40.92 -15.52
CA GLY A 5 -9.84 -41.63 -16.03
C GLY A 5 -10.02 -42.41 -17.33
N ARG A 6 -11.22 -42.48 -17.92
CA ARG A 6 -11.48 -43.47 -18.99
C ARG A 6 -10.88 -43.16 -20.36
N ASN A 7 -10.25 -42.00 -20.57
CA ASN A 7 -9.68 -41.63 -21.88
C ASN A 7 -8.54 -40.59 -21.85
N ILE A 8 -7.67 -40.58 -20.83
CA ILE A 8 -6.46 -39.73 -20.90
C ILE A 8 -5.40 -40.46 -21.73
N SER A 9 -5.40 -40.24 -23.05
CA SER A 9 -4.31 -40.69 -23.90
C SER A 9 -3.04 -39.86 -23.65
N ARG A 10 -1.87 -40.43 -23.95
CA ARG A 10 -0.61 -39.65 -23.94
C ARG A 10 -0.71 -38.40 -24.83
N SER A 11 -1.41 -38.49 -25.96
CA SER A 11 -1.63 -37.34 -26.85
C SER A 11 -2.51 -36.27 -26.20
N ALA A 12 -3.57 -36.64 -25.47
CA ALA A 12 -4.41 -35.69 -24.75
C ALA A 12 -3.63 -34.98 -23.63
N PHE A 13 -2.76 -35.71 -22.91
CA PHE A 13 -1.89 -35.13 -21.90
C PHE A 13 -0.88 -34.14 -22.50
N LEU A 14 -0.20 -34.50 -23.59
CA LEU A 14 0.73 -33.61 -24.27
C LEU A 14 0.04 -32.36 -24.83
N ALA A 15 -1.14 -32.50 -25.42
CA ALA A 15 -1.94 -31.35 -25.87
C ALA A 15 -2.38 -30.46 -24.70
N TRP A 16 -2.72 -31.05 -23.56
CA TRP A 16 -3.04 -30.30 -22.34
C TRP A 16 -1.83 -29.50 -21.83
N GLN A 17 -0.62 -30.09 -21.85
CA GLN A 17 0.62 -29.40 -21.50
C GLN A 17 0.93 -28.27 -22.48
N GLU A 18 0.86 -28.55 -23.79
CA GLU A 18 1.13 -27.56 -24.84
C GLU A 18 0.19 -26.36 -24.75
N ALA A 19 -1.07 -26.56 -24.33
CA ALA A 19 -2.00 -25.46 -24.12
C ALA A 19 -1.53 -24.44 -23.06
N SER A 20 -0.65 -24.80 -22.11
CA SER A 20 -0.06 -23.83 -21.17
C SER A 20 0.84 -22.83 -21.87
N ARG A 21 1.45 -23.17 -23.01
CA ARG A 21 2.33 -22.26 -23.76
C ARG A 21 1.63 -21.03 -24.29
N ARG A 22 0.29 -21.06 -24.38
CA ARG A 22 -0.51 -19.85 -24.66
C ARG A 22 -0.25 -18.72 -23.65
N LEU A 23 0.17 -19.05 -22.42
CA LEU A 23 0.55 -18.08 -21.40
C LEU A 23 1.90 -17.40 -21.68
N ASP A 24 2.77 -18.02 -22.47
CA ASP A 24 4.04 -17.42 -22.92
C ASP A 24 3.78 -16.25 -23.89
N ASP A 25 2.63 -16.26 -24.57
CA ASP A 25 2.22 -15.27 -25.57
C ASP A 25 1.27 -14.18 -25.01
N VAL A 26 1.05 -14.12 -23.69
CA VAL A 26 0.27 -13.03 -23.06
C VAL A 26 1.01 -12.40 -21.90
N GLN A 27 0.78 -11.11 -21.70
CA GLN A 27 1.14 -10.46 -20.46
C GLN A 27 0.21 -10.93 -19.33
N ILE A 28 0.77 -11.57 -18.31
CA ILE A 28 0.05 -11.89 -17.07
C ILE A 28 0.11 -10.64 -16.16
N VAL A 29 -1.04 -10.22 -15.67
CA VAL A 29 -1.18 -9.06 -14.77
C VAL A 29 -1.97 -9.46 -13.52
N PHE A 30 -1.47 -9.07 -12.35
CA PHE A 30 -2.18 -9.23 -11.09
C PHE A 30 -2.57 -7.85 -10.53
N ILE A 31 -3.88 -7.60 -10.38
CA ILE A 31 -4.38 -6.48 -9.58
C ILE A 31 -4.56 -6.96 -8.15
N VAL A 32 -3.75 -6.42 -7.25
CA VAL A 32 -3.69 -6.75 -5.84
C VAL A 32 -3.91 -5.52 -4.96
N GLY A 33 -4.02 -5.72 -3.66
CA GLY A 33 -4.02 -4.65 -2.66
C GLY A 33 -4.91 -5.01 -1.48
N PRO A 34 -4.93 -4.19 -0.42
CA PRO A 34 -5.90 -4.37 0.64
C PRO A 34 -7.33 -4.47 0.09
N PRO A 35 -8.21 -5.27 0.69
CA PRO A 35 -9.62 -5.21 0.37
C PRO A 35 -10.14 -3.78 0.49
N LYS A 36 -11.10 -3.42 -0.36
CA LYS A 36 -11.80 -2.11 -0.32
C LYS A 36 -10.96 -0.90 -0.76
N THR A 37 -9.83 -1.11 -1.43
CA THR A 37 -9.02 -0.06 -2.08
C THR A 37 -9.39 0.23 -3.53
N GLY A 38 -10.49 -0.36 -4.04
CA GLY A 38 -10.94 -0.13 -5.42
C GLY A 38 -10.37 -1.09 -6.46
N THR A 39 -9.71 -2.18 -6.04
CA THR A 39 -9.22 -3.25 -6.95
C THR A 39 -10.26 -3.74 -7.95
N THR A 40 -11.50 -4.01 -7.51
CA THR A 40 -12.60 -4.41 -8.42
C THR A 40 -12.98 -3.32 -9.41
N TRP A 41 -12.95 -2.05 -8.98
CA TRP A 41 -13.24 -0.93 -9.87
C TRP A 41 -12.17 -0.87 -10.96
N LEU A 42 -10.90 -0.76 -10.58
CA LEU A 42 -9.78 -0.69 -11.53
C LEU A 42 -9.74 -1.89 -12.49
N ALA A 43 -9.95 -3.10 -11.98
CA ALA A 43 -9.96 -4.31 -12.80
C ALA A 43 -11.11 -4.34 -13.81
N ARG A 44 -12.29 -3.82 -13.46
CA ARG A 44 -13.40 -3.68 -14.42
C ARG A 44 -13.16 -2.58 -15.44
N THR A 45 -12.52 -1.49 -15.04
CA THR A 45 -12.12 -0.40 -15.94
C THR A 45 -11.13 -0.92 -16.99
N ILE A 46 -9.99 -1.46 -16.56
CA ILE A 46 -8.93 -1.95 -17.46
C ILE A 46 -9.38 -3.22 -18.19
N GLY A 47 -10.13 -4.10 -17.53
CA GLY A 47 -10.61 -5.34 -18.11
C GLY A 47 -11.70 -5.17 -19.18
N ALA A 48 -12.18 -3.95 -19.41
CA ALA A 48 -13.03 -3.63 -20.55
C ALA A 48 -12.24 -3.42 -21.85
N HIS A 49 -10.90 -3.31 -21.76
CA HIS A 49 -10.04 -3.20 -22.93
C HIS A 49 -10.18 -4.45 -23.83
N PRO A 50 -10.31 -4.29 -25.16
CA PRO A 50 -10.59 -5.41 -26.08
C PRO A 50 -9.50 -6.49 -26.14
N GLN A 51 -8.30 -6.18 -25.66
CA GLN A 51 -7.17 -7.13 -25.60
C GLN A 51 -6.94 -7.75 -24.22
N VAL A 52 -7.82 -7.50 -23.24
CA VAL A 52 -7.68 -8.00 -21.86
C VAL A 52 -8.72 -9.07 -21.56
N ALA A 53 -8.24 -10.25 -21.16
CA ALA A 53 -9.06 -11.29 -20.55
C ALA A 53 -9.10 -11.08 -19.03
N LEU A 54 -10.24 -10.63 -18.50
CA LEU A 54 -10.42 -10.35 -17.08
C LEU A 54 -10.82 -11.61 -16.28
N CYS A 55 -9.89 -12.13 -15.48
CA CYS A 55 -10.16 -13.07 -14.41
C CYS A 55 -10.42 -12.29 -13.13
N MET A 56 -11.61 -12.46 -12.55
CA MET A 56 -11.94 -11.84 -11.27
C MET A 56 -11.27 -12.61 -10.12
N GLU A 57 -11.98 -12.90 -9.03
CA GLU A 57 -11.35 -13.45 -7.84
C GLU A 57 -11.11 -14.97 -8.01
N SER A 58 -9.91 -15.35 -8.43
CA SER A 58 -9.49 -16.76 -8.47
C SER A 58 -9.44 -17.39 -7.08
N GLN A 59 -9.18 -16.56 -6.05
CA GLN A 59 -9.00 -16.97 -4.66
C GLN A 59 -7.92 -18.06 -4.49
N ALA A 60 -6.99 -18.16 -5.45
CA ALA A 60 -6.03 -19.27 -5.52
C ALA A 60 -5.12 -19.34 -4.28
N CYS A 61 -4.40 -18.26 -3.97
CA CYS A 61 -3.41 -18.24 -2.90
C CYS A 61 -3.99 -18.31 -1.47
N HIS A 62 -5.20 -17.77 -1.26
CA HIS A 62 -5.80 -17.66 0.08
C HIS A 62 -6.92 -18.66 0.34
N GLY A 63 -7.49 -19.26 -0.71
CA GLY A 63 -8.54 -20.25 -0.62
C GLY A 63 -8.08 -21.63 -1.05
N LEU A 64 -7.70 -21.79 -2.32
CA LEU A 64 -7.47 -23.10 -2.91
C LEU A 64 -6.14 -23.74 -2.47
N PHE A 65 -5.05 -22.99 -2.52
CA PHE A 65 -3.71 -23.52 -2.26
C PHE A 65 -3.48 -23.97 -0.81
N PRO A 66 -3.98 -23.27 0.23
CA PRO A 66 -3.92 -23.77 1.60
C PRO A 66 -4.66 -25.11 1.75
N ARG A 67 -5.84 -25.25 1.16
CA ARG A 67 -6.62 -26.51 1.21
C ARG A 67 -5.92 -27.66 0.50
N LEU A 68 -5.24 -27.38 -0.63
CA LEU A 68 -4.46 -28.40 -1.32
C LEU A 68 -3.28 -28.88 -0.46
N LYS A 69 -2.60 -27.95 0.23
CA LYS A 69 -1.54 -28.29 1.18
C LYS A 69 -2.07 -29.14 2.34
N ASP A 70 -3.22 -28.78 2.90
CA ASP A 70 -3.82 -29.52 4.00
C ASP A 70 -4.24 -30.94 3.56
N ALA A 71 -4.80 -31.10 2.35
CA ALA A 71 -5.11 -32.41 1.77
C ALA A 71 -3.86 -33.31 1.61
N PHE A 72 -2.72 -32.76 1.18
CA PHE A 72 -1.47 -33.53 1.12
C PHE A 72 -0.99 -33.98 2.49
N ARG A 73 -1.07 -33.10 3.49
CA ARG A 73 -0.69 -33.41 4.88
C ARG A 73 -1.57 -34.48 5.49
N GLU A 74 -2.89 -34.35 5.32
CA GLU A 74 -3.87 -35.33 5.81
C GLU A 74 -3.62 -36.70 5.17
N HIS A 75 -3.38 -36.75 3.85
CA HIS A 75 -3.07 -38.00 3.16
C HIS A 75 -1.76 -38.64 3.66
N ALA A 76 -0.70 -37.85 3.81
CA ALA A 76 0.58 -38.33 4.32
C ALA A 76 0.45 -38.88 5.75
N ALA A 77 -0.30 -38.19 6.62
CA ALA A 77 -0.55 -38.63 7.99
C ALA A 77 -1.32 -39.97 8.02
N GLN A 78 -2.39 -40.09 7.23
CA GLN A 78 -3.17 -41.33 7.12
C GLN A 78 -2.33 -42.51 6.59
N ARG A 79 -1.48 -42.26 5.60
CA ARG A 79 -0.56 -43.27 5.07
C ARG A 79 0.49 -43.69 6.09
N ALA A 80 1.03 -42.73 6.83
CA ALA A 80 1.99 -43.03 7.88
C ALA A 80 1.38 -43.88 8.99
N GLU A 81 0.15 -43.57 9.40
CA GLU A 81 -0.61 -44.38 10.37
C GLU A 81 -0.89 -45.79 9.86
N PHE A 82 -1.33 -45.94 8.61
CA PHE A 82 -1.66 -47.24 8.03
C PHE A 82 -0.44 -48.12 7.81
N THR A 83 0.70 -47.54 7.40
CA THR A 83 1.90 -48.32 7.05
C THR A 83 2.90 -48.47 8.20
N GLY A 84 2.83 -47.62 9.22
CA GLY A 84 3.83 -47.55 10.29
C GLY A 84 5.16 -46.91 9.88
N TYR A 85 5.26 -46.34 8.68
CA TYR A 85 6.45 -45.65 8.17
C TYR A 85 6.16 -44.17 7.90
N PRO A 86 7.11 -43.25 8.12
CA PRO A 86 6.91 -41.84 7.75
C PRO A 86 6.65 -41.72 6.24
N GLU A 87 5.54 -41.08 5.86
CA GLU A 87 5.25 -40.74 4.48
C GLU A 87 5.82 -39.35 4.16
N SER A 88 6.51 -39.20 3.03
CA SER A 88 7.02 -37.89 2.60
C SER A 88 5.92 -37.06 1.95
N GLU A 89 5.75 -35.82 2.41
CA GLU A 89 4.97 -34.81 1.67
C GLU A 89 5.66 -34.44 0.34
N PRO A 90 4.90 -33.98 -0.68
CA PRO A 90 5.49 -33.40 -1.89
C PRO A 90 6.49 -32.28 -1.54
N THR A 91 7.55 -32.13 -2.33
CA THR A 91 8.54 -31.07 -2.08
C THR A 91 7.91 -29.68 -2.26
N SER A 92 8.60 -28.63 -1.80
CA SER A 92 8.16 -27.25 -2.07
C SER A 92 8.07 -26.95 -3.56
N LEU A 93 8.95 -27.53 -4.38
CA LEU A 93 8.92 -27.38 -5.83
C LEU A 93 7.71 -28.11 -6.42
N ASP A 94 7.45 -29.36 -6.01
CA ASP A 94 6.28 -30.12 -6.49
C ASP A 94 4.97 -29.37 -6.19
N ARG A 95 4.84 -28.84 -4.97
CA ARG A 95 3.67 -28.03 -4.59
C ARG A 95 3.55 -26.77 -5.44
N ALA A 96 4.66 -26.05 -5.65
CA ALA A 96 4.66 -24.84 -6.46
C ALA A 96 4.27 -25.13 -7.92
N MET A 97 4.77 -26.22 -8.50
CA MET A 97 4.44 -26.62 -9.88
C MET A 97 2.99 -27.08 -10.01
N LEU A 98 2.45 -27.81 -9.03
CA LEU A 98 1.02 -28.16 -9.00
C LEU A 98 0.14 -26.90 -8.87
N GLN A 99 0.54 -25.95 -8.02
CA GLN A 99 -0.15 -24.68 -7.85
C GLN A 99 -0.11 -23.84 -9.15
N CYS A 100 1.05 -23.80 -9.82
CA CYS A 100 1.22 -23.18 -11.13
C CYS A 100 0.27 -23.79 -12.16
N GLN A 101 0.25 -25.13 -12.29
CA GLN A 101 -0.65 -25.81 -13.21
C GLN A 101 -2.13 -25.49 -12.94
N VAL A 102 -2.53 -25.41 -11.67
CA VAL A 102 -3.90 -25.03 -11.30
C VAL A 102 -4.21 -23.60 -11.73
N LEU A 103 -3.30 -22.65 -11.46
CA LEU A 103 -3.50 -21.25 -11.82
C LEU A 103 -3.46 -21.03 -13.33
N ASP A 104 -2.56 -21.69 -14.05
CA ASP A 104 -2.53 -21.71 -15.51
C ASP A 104 -3.89 -22.09 -16.09
N ARG A 105 -4.53 -23.14 -15.56
CA ARG A 105 -5.84 -23.55 -16.06
C ARG A 105 -6.94 -22.53 -15.78
N ILE A 106 -6.85 -21.79 -14.68
CA ILE A 106 -7.76 -20.68 -14.40
C ILE A 106 -7.56 -19.56 -15.43
N LEU A 107 -6.30 -19.14 -15.66
CA LEU A 107 -5.96 -18.06 -16.59
C LEU A 107 -6.30 -18.43 -18.04
N LEU A 108 -5.93 -19.62 -18.50
CA LEU A 108 -6.24 -20.14 -19.84
C LEU A 108 -7.75 -20.24 -20.06
N ARG A 109 -8.51 -20.67 -19.06
CA ARG A 109 -9.98 -20.71 -19.17
C ARG A 109 -10.54 -19.30 -19.36
N THR A 110 -10.02 -18.31 -18.63
CA THR A 110 -10.41 -16.91 -18.81
C THR A 110 -10.08 -16.41 -20.22
N ILE A 111 -8.86 -16.68 -20.72
CA ILE A 111 -8.44 -16.33 -22.09
C ILE A 111 -9.39 -16.96 -23.11
N ASN A 112 -9.59 -18.27 -23.05
CA ASN A 112 -10.42 -19.00 -24.02
C ASN A 112 -11.88 -18.52 -24.02
N LEU A 113 -12.43 -18.18 -22.86
CA LEU A 113 -13.79 -17.64 -22.77
C LEU A 113 -13.89 -16.23 -23.36
N ALA A 114 -12.90 -15.37 -23.11
CA ALA A 114 -12.85 -14.02 -23.68
C ALA A 114 -12.68 -14.07 -25.21
N GLU A 115 -11.71 -14.83 -25.71
CA GLU A 115 -11.46 -14.95 -27.16
C GLU A 115 -12.65 -15.57 -27.89
N LYS A 116 -13.34 -16.53 -27.28
CA LYS A 116 -14.57 -17.11 -27.85
C LYS A 116 -15.73 -16.11 -27.87
N ARG A 117 -15.88 -15.29 -26.84
CA ARG A 117 -16.95 -14.29 -26.75
C ARG A 117 -16.78 -13.19 -27.80
N ASP A 118 -15.55 -12.70 -27.95
CA ASP A 118 -15.27 -11.49 -28.72
C ASP A 118 -14.75 -11.78 -30.13
N GLY A 119 -14.41 -13.04 -30.43
CA GLY A 119 -13.88 -13.47 -31.73
C GLY A 119 -12.48 -12.91 -32.03
N LYS A 120 -11.78 -12.38 -31.02
CA LYS A 120 -10.47 -11.74 -31.12
C LYS A 120 -9.50 -12.35 -30.13
N ARG A 121 -8.22 -12.41 -30.48
CA ARG A 121 -7.17 -12.81 -29.53
C ARG A 121 -6.89 -11.71 -28.52
N VAL A 122 -6.62 -12.11 -27.29
CA VAL A 122 -6.18 -11.21 -26.21
C VAL A 122 -4.65 -11.22 -26.12
N SER A 123 -4.04 -10.11 -25.74
CA SER A 123 -2.60 -10.03 -25.46
C SER A 123 -2.31 -10.00 -23.96
N THR A 124 -3.34 -9.89 -23.13
CA THR A 124 -3.19 -9.77 -21.68
C THR A 124 -4.24 -10.62 -20.96
N VAL A 125 -3.82 -11.29 -19.89
CA VAL A 125 -4.73 -11.88 -18.91
C VAL A 125 -4.53 -11.16 -17.58
N LEU A 126 -5.62 -10.59 -17.06
CA LEU A 126 -5.63 -9.83 -15.82
C LEU A 126 -6.35 -10.66 -14.75
N GLU A 127 -5.66 -11.05 -13.69
CA GLU A 127 -6.26 -11.64 -12.50
C GLU A 127 -6.41 -10.59 -11.41
N LYS A 128 -7.58 -10.55 -10.75
CA LYS A 128 -7.82 -9.68 -9.61
C LYS A 128 -8.32 -10.48 -8.42
N THR A 129 -7.42 -10.73 -7.47
CA THR A 129 -7.77 -11.07 -6.09
C THR A 129 -7.05 -10.11 -5.13
N PRO A 130 -7.77 -9.28 -4.32
CA PRO A 130 -7.10 -8.27 -3.49
C PRO A 130 -6.03 -8.87 -2.57
N PHE A 131 -6.39 -9.93 -1.84
CA PHE A 131 -5.51 -10.56 -0.88
C PHE A 131 -4.28 -11.22 -1.47
N HIS A 132 -4.21 -11.49 -2.79
CA HIS A 132 -2.96 -11.93 -3.42
C HIS A 132 -1.80 -10.97 -3.19
N ALA A 133 -2.05 -9.73 -2.73
CA ALA A 133 -1.05 -8.83 -2.15
C ALA A 133 -0.10 -9.51 -1.15
N LYS A 134 -0.62 -10.40 -0.29
CA LYS A 134 0.17 -11.18 0.70
C LYS A 134 0.95 -12.36 0.09
N SER A 135 0.75 -12.63 -1.20
CA SER A 135 1.37 -13.74 -1.94
C SER A 135 2.08 -13.26 -3.21
N THR A 136 2.32 -11.96 -3.32
CA THR A 136 2.99 -11.31 -4.47
C THR A 136 4.35 -11.92 -4.76
N ARG A 137 5.19 -12.16 -3.73
CA ARG A 137 6.47 -12.86 -3.89
C ARG A 137 6.33 -14.26 -4.48
N PHE A 138 5.31 -15.02 -4.05
CA PHE A 138 5.06 -16.36 -4.56
C PHE A 138 4.60 -16.31 -6.02
N LEU A 139 3.67 -15.41 -6.34
CA LEU A 139 3.18 -15.21 -7.71
C LEU A 139 4.29 -14.74 -8.67
N ALA A 140 5.15 -13.81 -8.23
CA ALA A 140 6.31 -13.39 -8.99
C ALA A 140 7.33 -14.53 -9.20
N GLY A 141 7.41 -15.47 -8.25
CA GLY A 141 8.22 -16.68 -8.42
C GLY A 141 7.63 -17.68 -9.42
N LEU A 142 6.30 -17.74 -9.55
CA LEU A 142 5.63 -18.58 -10.55
C LEU A 142 5.65 -17.95 -11.95
N TYR A 143 5.49 -16.63 -12.02
CA TYR A 143 5.43 -15.86 -13.26
C TYR A 143 6.40 -14.68 -13.18
N PRO A 144 7.70 -14.89 -13.51
CA PRO A 144 8.72 -13.85 -13.38
C PRO A 144 8.48 -12.60 -14.23
N GLU A 145 7.79 -12.73 -15.35
CA GLU A 145 7.45 -11.63 -16.26
C GLU A 145 6.07 -11.01 -15.97
N ALA A 146 5.38 -11.45 -14.91
CA ALA A 146 4.09 -10.90 -14.55
C ALA A 146 4.22 -9.47 -14.00
N LYS A 147 3.23 -8.64 -14.33
CA LYS A 147 3.12 -7.27 -13.83
C LYS A 147 2.12 -7.18 -12.68
N PHE A 148 2.44 -6.38 -11.67
CA PHE A 148 1.62 -6.21 -10.48
C PHE A 148 1.12 -4.78 -10.37
N ILE A 149 -0.18 -4.60 -10.23
CA ILE A 149 -0.79 -3.31 -9.91
C ILE A 149 -1.35 -3.38 -8.49
N CYS A 150 -0.78 -2.63 -7.56
CA CYS A 150 -1.21 -2.58 -6.18
C CYS A 150 -2.15 -1.39 -5.94
N CYS A 151 -3.42 -1.64 -5.65
CA CYS A 151 -4.37 -0.58 -5.31
C CYS A 151 -4.21 -0.14 -3.86
N VAL A 152 -4.01 1.16 -3.66
CA VAL A 152 -3.86 1.83 -2.36
C VAL A 152 -5.05 2.76 -2.14
N ARG A 153 -5.50 2.91 -0.91
CA ARG A 153 -6.56 3.85 -0.51
C ARG A 153 -6.33 4.29 0.92
N ASP A 154 -6.81 5.48 1.26
CA ASP A 154 -6.92 5.94 2.65
C ASP A 154 -7.53 4.83 3.54
N PRO A 155 -6.80 4.38 4.58
CA PRO A 155 -7.22 3.26 5.42
C PRO A 155 -8.54 3.54 6.16
N ARG A 156 -8.84 4.80 6.46
CA ARG A 156 -10.08 5.23 7.15
C ARG A 156 -11.30 4.98 6.27
N ASP A 157 -11.20 5.39 5.01
CA ASP A 157 -12.23 5.17 4.00
C ASP A 157 -12.36 3.68 3.63
N GLY A 158 -11.22 2.97 3.55
CA GLY A 158 -11.16 1.53 3.37
C GLY A 158 -11.90 0.79 4.48
N ALA A 159 -11.66 1.16 5.74
CA ALA A 159 -12.30 0.59 6.92
C ALA A 159 -13.82 0.76 6.90
N VAL A 160 -14.32 1.98 6.65
CA VAL A 160 -15.78 2.24 6.53
C VAL A 160 -16.39 1.40 5.41
N SER A 161 -15.71 1.31 4.27
CA SER A 161 -16.18 0.48 3.17
C SER A 161 -16.17 -1.01 3.51
N GLY A 162 -15.21 -1.47 4.32
CA GLY A 162 -15.12 -2.83 4.83
C GLY A 162 -16.25 -3.15 5.79
N TRP A 163 -16.53 -2.25 6.73
CA TRP A 163 -17.58 -2.42 7.74
C TRP A 163 -18.95 -2.69 7.10
N SER A 164 -19.30 -1.87 6.10
CA SER A 164 -20.52 -2.05 5.30
C SER A 164 -20.57 -3.41 4.60
N HIS A 165 -19.45 -3.89 4.04
CA HIS A 165 -19.40 -5.10 3.24
C HIS A 165 -19.39 -6.40 4.08
N TYR A 166 -18.51 -6.48 5.09
CA TYR A 166 -18.30 -7.71 5.84
C TYR A 166 -19.37 -7.97 6.91
N ARG A 167 -20.10 -6.93 7.34
CA ARG A 167 -21.26 -7.11 8.22
C ARG A 167 -22.39 -7.87 7.56
N GLN A 168 -22.62 -7.65 6.26
CA GLN A 168 -23.63 -8.37 5.50
C GLN A 168 -23.32 -9.87 5.40
N GLY A 169 -22.04 -10.23 5.32
CA GLY A 169 -21.61 -11.63 5.20
C GLY A 169 -21.65 -12.42 6.51
N GLY A 170 -21.95 -11.79 7.64
CA GLY A 170 -21.92 -12.44 8.96
C GLY A 170 -20.50 -12.83 9.42
N GLN A 171 -19.47 -12.24 8.82
CA GLN A 171 -18.06 -12.65 9.02
C GLN A 171 -17.30 -11.78 10.04
N MET A 172 -17.95 -10.76 10.63
CA MET A 172 -17.29 -9.86 11.57
C MET A 172 -17.49 -10.31 13.02
N LYS A 173 -16.38 -10.30 13.77
CA LYS A 173 -16.36 -10.54 15.21
C LYS A 173 -16.39 -9.24 16.02
N GLN A 174 -16.08 -8.11 15.39
CA GLN A 174 -16.04 -6.78 16.01
C GLN A 174 -17.44 -6.21 16.19
N SER A 175 -17.67 -5.57 17.34
CA SER A 175 -18.99 -5.07 17.73
C SER A 175 -19.20 -3.62 17.29
N THR A 176 -18.11 -2.84 17.20
CA THR A 176 -18.14 -1.44 16.76
C THR A 176 -17.36 -1.21 15.47
N ILE A 177 -17.66 -0.09 14.79
CA ILE A 177 -16.96 0.27 13.55
C ILE A 177 -15.51 0.64 13.82
N GLU A 178 -15.21 1.19 14.99
CA GLU A 178 -13.88 1.55 15.47
C GLU A 178 -13.01 0.32 15.71
N GLU A 179 -13.52 -0.69 16.41
CA GLU A 179 -12.85 -1.98 16.60
C GLU A 179 -12.55 -2.65 15.26
N TRP A 180 -13.53 -2.63 14.35
CA TRP A 180 -13.33 -3.12 12.99
C TRP A 180 -12.28 -2.33 12.23
N ALA A 181 -12.27 -1.00 12.35
CA ALA A 181 -11.33 -0.16 11.62
C ALA A 181 -9.89 -0.44 12.03
N LEU A 182 -9.63 -0.58 13.34
CA LEU A 182 -8.33 -1.00 13.87
C LEU A 182 -7.94 -2.40 13.37
N HIS A 183 -8.88 -3.35 13.39
CA HIS A 183 -8.66 -4.69 12.86
C HIS A 183 -8.34 -4.68 11.35
N TYR A 184 -9.10 -3.93 10.57
CA TYR A 184 -8.90 -3.77 9.12
C TYR A 184 -7.49 -3.23 8.83
N VAL A 185 -7.07 -2.20 9.55
CA VAL A 185 -5.74 -1.60 9.38
C VAL A 185 -4.63 -2.61 9.68
N ARG A 186 -4.70 -3.27 10.84
CA ARG A 186 -3.64 -4.16 11.36
C ARG A 186 -3.56 -5.49 10.63
N GLU A 187 -4.70 -6.09 10.27
CA GLU A 187 -4.75 -7.46 9.76
C GLU A 187 -4.92 -7.54 8.24
N MET A 188 -5.42 -6.48 7.62
CA MET A 188 -5.70 -6.46 6.18
C MET A 188 -4.88 -5.41 5.43
N TRP A 189 -4.99 -4.14 5.83
CA TRP A 189 -4.43 -3.03 5.07
C TRP A 189 -2.91 -3.01 5.08
N ALA A 190 -2.30 -2.90 6.26
CA ALA A 190 -0.84 -2.81 6.37
C ALA A 190 -0.14 -4.10 5.89
N PRO A 191 -0.57 -5.33 6.27
CA PRO A 191 0.11 -6.55 5.82
C PRO A 191 0.07 -6.75 4.30
N CYS A 192 -1.04 -6.39 3.64
CA CYS A 192 -1.14 -6.46 2.18
C CYS A 192 -0.17 -5.49 1.51
N LEU A 193 -0.14 -4.22 1.93
CA LEU A 193 0.76 -3.22 1.36
C LEU A 193 2.22 -3.54 1.63
N LYS A 194 2.56 -3.96 2.85
CA LYS A 194 3.95 -4.34 3.21
C LYS A 194 4.46 -5.47 2.32
N SER A 195 3.67 -6.52 2.14
CA SER A 195 4.06 -7.65 1.27
C SER A 195 4.15 -7.24 -0.20
N ALA A 196 3.18 -6.46 -0.70
CA ALA A 196 3.17 -6.01 -2.09
C ALA A 196 4.35 -5.08 -2.40
N ARG A 197 4.62 -4.09 -1.54
CA ARG A 197 5.75 -3.14 -1.68
C ARG A 197 7.11 -3.83 -1.56
N ALA A 198 7.25 -4.82 -0.67
CA ALA A 198 8.49 -5.60 -0.59
C ALA A 198 8.77 -6.37 -1.89
N THR A 199 7.73 -6.91 -2.53
CA THR A 199 7.86 -7.53 -3.86
C THR A 199 8.13 -6.47 -4.93
N GLY A 200 7.42 -5.34 -4.88
CA GLY A 200 7.60 -4.22 -5.82
C GLY A 200 9.01 -3.65 -5.81
N ALA A 201 9.64 -3.53 -4.65
CA ALA A 201 11.03 -3.11 -4.51
C ALA A 201 12.02 -4.06 -5.23
N ALA A 202 11.69 -5.35 -5.34
CA ALA A 202 12.51 -6.33 -6.07
C ALA A 202 12.22 -6.35 -7.57
N LEU A 203 10.97 -6.05 -7.98
CA LEU A 203 10.55 -6.02 -9.38
C LEU A 203 10.89 -4.72 -10.12
N GLY A 204 10.96 -3.60 -9.38
CA GLY A 204 11.18 -2.28 -9.97
C GLY A 204 9.95 -1.74 -10.74
N PRO A 205 10.10 -0.56 -11.37
CA PRO A 205 9.00 0.16 -12.00
C PRO A 205 8.39 -0.53 -13.23
N ASP A 206 9.12 -1.47 -13.85
CA ASP A 206 8.64 -2.22 -15.02
C ASP A 206 7.71 -3.39 -14.63
N GLY A 207 7.84 -3.90 -13.41
CA GLY A 207 7.08 -5.04 -12.89
C GLY A 207 6.04 -4.70 -11.82
N PHE A 208 6.09 -3.50 -11.23
CA PHE A 208 5.20 -3.10 -10.14
C PHE A 208 4.76 -1.62 -10.24
N MET A 209 3.45 -1.38 -10.12
CA MET A 209 2.85 -0.04 -10.09
C MET A 209 1.86 0.08 -8.93
N GLU A 210 1.91 1.19 -8.18
CA GLU A 210 0.85 1.54 -7.23
C GLU A 210 -0.21 2.44 -7.88
N VAL A 211 -1.48 2.14 -7.61
CA VAL A 211 -2.61 2.98 -8.04
C VAL A 211 -3.39 3.42 -6.81
N HIS A 212 -3.35 4.72 -6.55
CA HIS A 212 -4.12 5.33 -5.47
C HIS A 212 -5.57 5.54 -5.90
N TYR A 213 -6.50 5.06 -5.09
CA TYR A 213 -7.94 5.20 -5.30
C TYR A 213 -8.35 6.66 -5.49
N GLU A 214 -7.76 7.55 -4.69
CA GLU A 214 -8.01 8.99 -4.70
C GLU A 214 -7.59 9.61 -6.04
N ASN A 215 -6.42 9.23 -6.56
CA ASN A 215 -5.94 9.68 -7.87
C ASN A 215 -6.84 9.13 -8.98
N HIS A 216 -7.22 7.86 -8.92
CA HIS A 216 -8.14 7.26 -9.91
C HIS A 216 -9.51 7.97 -9.90
N LYS A 217 -9.94 8.53 -8.76
CA LYS A 217 -11.17 9.31 -8.64
C LYS A 217 -11.01 10.74 -9.16
N GLN A 218 -9.85 11.36 -8.95
CA GLN A 218 -9.57 12.74 -9.35
C GLN A 218 -9.25 12.86 -10.84
N ASP A 219 -8.43 11.96 -11.36
CA ASP A 219 -8.05 11.87 -12.78
C ASP A 219 -8.16 10.42 -13.28
N PRO A 220 -9.39 9.96 -13.60
CA PRO A 220 -9.59 8.60 -14.13
C PRO A 220 -8.83 8.37 -15.44
N ALA A 221 -8.78 9.38 -16.32
CA ALA A 221 -8.16 9.25 -17.64
C ALA A 221 -6.65 9.06 -17.55
N GLY A 222 -5.95 9.88 -16.76
CA GLY A 222 -4.51 9.75 -16.54
C GLY A 222 -4.16 8.41 -15.90
N VAL A 223 -4.87 8.02 -14.83
CA VAL A 223 -4.58 6.76 -14.13
C VAL A 223 -4.82 5.53 -15.02
N VAL A 224 -5.92 5.50 -15.77
CA VAL A 224 -6.21 4.37 -16.68
C VAL A 224 -5.19 4.32 -17.81
N ARG A 225 -4.85 5.46 -18.42
CA ARG A 225 -3.82 5.54 -19.46
C ARG A 225 -2.49 4.98 -18.95
N SER A 226 -2.00 5.46 -17.81
CA SER A 226 -0.75 4.96 -17.21
C SER A 226 -0.80 3.47 -16.88
N ALA A 227 -1.95 2.94 -16.45
CA ALA A 227 -2.10 1.52 -16.20
C ALA A 227 -2.06 0.66 -17.48
N LEU A 228 -2.67 1.14 -18.57
CA LEU A 228 -2.63 0.47 -19.88
C LEU A 228 -1.19 0.48 -20.44
N GLU A 229 -0.50 1.63 -20.36
CA GLU A 229 0.90 1.79 -20.76
C GLU A 229 1.83 0.89 -19.93
N PHE A 230 1.65 0.86 -18.60
CA PHE A 230 2.40 -0.03 -17.71
C PHE A 230 2.22 -1.49 -18.10
N ILE A 231 1.00 -1.94 -18.40
CA ILE A 231 0.74 -3.32 -18.84
C ILE A 231 1.34 -3.58 -20.23
N GLY A 232 1.46 -2.55 -21.08
CA GLY A 232 2.02 -2.65 -22.44
C GLY A 232 0.95 -2.90 -23.51
N ILE A 233 -0.25 -2.35 -23.32
CA ILE A 233 -1.36 -2.43 -24.28
C ILE A 233 -1.75 -1.03 -24.77
N ASP A 234 -2.54 -1.00 -25.86
CA ASP A 234 -2.95 0.26 -26.50
C ASP A 234 -3.69 1.18 -25.52
N ALA A 235 -3.17 2.40 -25.37
CA ALA A 235 -3.79 3.46 -24.57
C ALA A 235 -4.34 4.60 -25.46
N GLY A 236 -4.56 4.33 -26.74
CA GLY A 236 -5.20 5.23 -27.69
C GLY A 236 -6.62 5.63 -27.27
N ASP A 237 -7.18 6.63 -27.95
CA ASP A 237 -8.41 7.29 -27.51
C ASP A 237 -9.62 6.36 -27.43
N GLU A 238 -9.80 5.44 -28.39
CA GLU A 238 -10.94 4.53 -28.42
C GLU A 238 -10.88 3.44 -27.32
N PRO A 239 -9.78 2.69 -27.15
CA PRO A 239 -9.67 1.74 -26.03
C PRO A 239 -9.72 2.44 -24.67
N LEU A 240 -9.09 3.60 -24.52
CA LEU A 240 -9.16 4.37 -23.28
C LEU A 240 -10.60 4.81 -22.98
N ALA A 241 -11.33 5.35 -23.96
CA ALA A 241 -12.73 5.73 -23.78
C ALA A 241 -13.61 4.54 -23.39
N THR A 242 -13.37 3.36 -23.96
CA THR A 242 -14.05 2.10 -23.60
C THR A 242 -13.81 1.75 -22.14
N CYS A 243 -12.55 1.78 -21.70
CA CYS A 243 -12.17 1.53 -20.31
C CYS A 243 -12.84 2.54 -19.37
N LEU A 244 -12.76 3.84 -19.68
CA LEU A 244 -13.33 4.91 -18.86
C LEU A 244 -14.85 4.80 -18.75
N HIS A 245 -15.54 4.45 -19.82
CA HIS A 245 -16.99 4.23 -19.79
C HIS A 245 -17.36 3.06 -18.87
N ALA A 246 -16.63 1.94 -18.95
CA ALA A 246 -16.84 0.79 -18.08
C ALA A 246 -16.49 1.08 -16.61
N GLY A 247 -15.51 1.96 -16.40
CA GLY A 247 -15.08 2.45 -15.09
C GLY A 247 -15.92 3.61 -14.54
N ASP A 248 -16.89 4.14 -15.27
CA ASP A 248 -17.69 5.25 -14.77
C ASP A 248 -18.54 4.81 -13.57
N PHE A 249 -18.65 5.69 -12.56
CA PHE A 249 -19.41 5.36 -11.37
C PHE A 249 -20.89 5.14 -11.67
N ARG A 250 -21.50 5.92 -12.58
CA ARG A 250 -22.91 5.72 -12.94
C ARG A 250 -23.06 4.37 -13.63
N THR A 251 -22.16 4.00 -14.54
CA THR A 251 -22.15 2.67 -15.16
C THR A 251 -22.08 1.56 -14.11
N LEU A 252 -21.10 1.62 -13.21
CA LEU A 252 -20.87 0.58 -12.19
C LEU A 252 -21.97 0.51 -11.12
N SER A 253 -22.60 1.64 -10.81
CA SER A 253 -23.58 1.78 -9.73
C SER A 253 -25.04 1.58 -10.16
N GLY A 254 -25.29 1.34 -11.45
CA GLY A 254 -26.63 1.20 -12.02
C GLY A 254 -27.36 2.53 -12.22
N GLY A 255 -26.64 3.59 -12.57
CA GLY A 255 -27.17 4.91 -12.88
C GLY A 255 -27.09 5.95 -11.76
N ARG A 256 -26.51 5.61 -10.59
CA ARG A 256 -26.44 6.53 -9.46
C ARG A 256 -25.33 7.55 -9.64
N SER A 257 -25.60 8.78 -9.23
CA SER A 257 -24.57 9.82 -9.14
C SER A 257 -23.70 9.60 -7.90
N PRO A 258 -22.41 10.00 -7.93
CA PRO A 258 -21.56 9.98 -6.75
C PRO A 258 -22.21 10.68 -5.55
N GLY A 259 -22.08 10.09 -4.37
CA GLY A 259 -22.75 10.53 -3.13
C GLY A 259 -24.12 9.89 -2.90
N GLN A 260 -24.81 9.40 -3.93
CA GLN A 260 -26.10 8.73 -3.78
C GLN A 260 -25.94 7.28 -3.30
N VAL A 261 -26.57 6.96 -2.16
CA VAL A 261 -26.58 5.62 -1.58
C VAL A 261 -27.96 5.01 -1.78
N ALA A 262 -28.04 3.93 -2.59
CA ALA A 262 -29.28 3.14 -2.67
C ALA A 262 -29.50 2.33 -1.38
N SER A 263 -28.43 1.76 -0.84
CA SER A 263 -28.44 1.02 0.40
C SER A 263 -27.08 1.09 1.06
N TRP A 264 -27.05 1.03 2.40
CA TRP A 264 -25.81 0.93 3.16
C TRP A 264 -24.95 -0.27 2.71
N TRP A 265 -25.57 -1.30 2.14
CA TRP A 265 -24.95 -2.56 1.72
C TRP A 265 -24.53 -2.59 0.23
N SER A 266 -24.73 -1.49 -0.52
CA SER A 266 -24.37 -1.46 -1.95
C SER A 266 -22.86 -1.62 -2.16
N PHE A 267 -22.45 -2.54 -3.05
CA PHE A 267 -21.04 -2.81 -3.34
C PHE A 267 -20.28 -1.54 -3.80
N TYR A 268 -20.84 -0.81 -4.77
CA TYR A 268 -20.42 0.56 -5.11
C TYR A 268 -21.24 1.55 -4.27
N ARG A 269 -20.80 1.80 -3.02
CA ARG A 269 -21.64 2.49 -2.02
C ARG A 269 -21.90 3.96 -2.36
N LYS A 270 -20.89 4.83 -2.20
CA LYS A 270 -20.99 6.28 -2.44
C LYS A 270 -20.13 6.77 -3.60
N GLY A 271 -19.00 6.13 -3.88
CA GLY A 271 -18.07 6.59 -4.92
C GLY A 271 -17.42 7.93 -4.62
N VAL A 272 -17.27 8.29 -3.34
CA VAL A 272 -16.64 9.52 -2.84
C VAL A 272 -15.43 9.19 -1.99
N VAL A 273 -14.52 10.16 -1.87
CA VAL A 273 -13.34 10.14 -1.00
C VAL A 273 -13.66 10.93 0.28
N GLY A 274 -13.19 10.45 1.42
CA GLY A 274 -13.33 11.14 2.71
C GLY A 274 -14.67 10.89 3.42
N ASP A 275 -15.41 9.85 3.03
CA ASP A 275 -16.67 9.49 3.69
C ASP A 275 -16.47 9.09 5.16
N TRP A 276 -15.26 8.68 5.52
CA TRP A 276 -14.90 8.37 6.90
C TRP A 276 -15.26 9.47 7.91
N ARG A 277 -15.26 10.74 7.50
CA ARG A 277 -15.66 11.88 8.36
C ARG A 277 -17.11 11.84 8.81
N THR A 278 -17.97 11.09 8.13
CA THR A 278 -19.36 10.89 8.55
C THR A 278 -19.53 9.70 9.51
N HIS A 279 -18.47 8.94 9.78
CA HIS A 279 -18.50 7.72 10.61
C HIS A 279 -17.58 7.77 11.81
N PHE A 280 -16.49 8.53 11.72
CA PHE A 280 -15.50 8.66 12.77
C PHE A 280 -15.41 10.11 13.23
N SER A 281 -15.10 10.31 14.52
CA SER A 281 -14.61 11.60 14.99
C SER A 281 -13.27 11.92 14.32
N GLU A 282 -12.92 13.21 14.21
CA GLU A 282 -11.60 13.62 13.71
C GLU A 282 -10.47 13.03 14.56
N GLU A 283 -10.65 12.95 15.88
CA GLU A 283 -9.70 12.31 16.81
C GLU A 283 -9.49 10.82 16.49
N PHE A 284 -10.57 10.06 16.31
CA PHE A 284 -10.46 8.64 15.96
C PHE A 284 -9.88 8.46 14.55
N GLY A 285 -10.26 9.32 13.59
CA GLY A 285 -9.69 9.32 12.26
C GLY A 285 -8.17 9.55 12.27
N ALA A 286 -7.69 10.50 13.06
CA ALA A 286 -6.25 10.73 13.26
C ALA A 286 -5.57 9.52 13.91
N HIS A 287 -6.16 8.95 14.96
CA HIS A 287 -5.65 7.74 15.61
C HIS A 287 -5.57 6.55 14.65
N LEU A 288 -6.59 6.34 13.82
CA LEU A 288 -6.61 5.23 12.86
C LEU A 288 -5.54 5.40 11.76
N LEU A 289 -5.28 6.64 11.33
CA LEU A 289 -4.20 6.92 10.38
C LEU A 289 -2.83 6.66 11.02
N GLN A 290 -2.65 7.08 12.27
CA GLN A 290 -1.46 6.75 13.06
C GLN A 290 -1.20 5.24 13.15
N GLU A 291 -2.24 4.47 13.47
CA GLU A 291 -2.15 3.01 13.55
C GLU A 291 -1.77 2.39 12.20
N ALA A 292 -2.26 2.97 11.09
CA ALA A 292 -1.94 2.49 9.75
C ALA A 292 -0.48 2.75 9.37
N GLU A 293 0.04 3.93 9.69
CA GLU A 293 1.44 4.28 9.46
C GLU A 293 2.38 3.41 10.32
N SER A 294 2.10 3.27 11.62
CA SER A 294 2.88 2.40 12.52
C SER A 294 2.89 0.95 12.03
N ALA A 295 1.74 0.43 11.59
CA ALA A 295 1.63 -0.94 11.07
C ALA A 295 2.38 -1.15 9.75
N LEU A 296 2.51 -0.12 8.89
CA LEU A 296 3.30 -0.20 7.66
C LEU A 296 4.79 -0.20 7.91
N ASP A 297 5.26 0.72 8.75
CA ASP A 297 6.69 0.92 8.98
C ASP A 297 7.29 -0.13 9.91
N GLY A 298 6.44 -0.91 10.60
CA GLY A 298 6.88 -1.86 11.63
C GLY A 298 7.46 -1.17 12.86
N ARG A 299 7.24 0.13 13.01
CA ARG A 299 7.73 0.98 14.10
C ARG A 299 6.85 0.84 15.33
N THR A 300 7.45 0.92 16.51
CA THR A 300 6.67 1.04 17.75
C THR A 300 5.90 2.36 17.77
N LYS A 301 4.83 2.42 18.57
CA LYS A 301 4.02 3.64 18.74
C LYS A 301 4.86 4.86 19.12
N GLU A 302 5.90 4.65 19.95
CA GLU A 302 6.85 5.68 20.40
C GLU A 302 7.72 6.18 19.24
N GLN A 303 8.30 5.27 18.44
CA GLN A 303 9.10 5.63 17.25
C GLN A 303 8.29 6.43 16.21
N TRP A 304 7.01 6.09 16.04
CA TRP A 304 6.11 6.85 15.17
C TRP A 304 5.81 8.25 15.73
N LEU A 305 5.46 8.38 17.02
CA LEU A 305 5.16 9.66 17.65
C LEU A 305 6.33 10.64 17.50
N ARG A 306 7.57 10.15 17.69
CA ARG A 306 8.80 10.90 17.43
C ARG A 306 8.85 11.43 16.00
N THR A 307 8.55 10.60 15.01
CA THR A 307 8.56 11.00 13.59
C THR A 307 7.48 12.05 13.28
N CYS A 308 6.32 11.98 13.91
CA CYS A 308 5.26 12.96 13.71
C CYS A 308 5.60 14.32 14.30
N LEU A 309 6.10 14.35 15.53
CA LEU A 309 6.60 15.57 16.16
C LEU A 309 7.74 16.19 15.34
N TRP A 310 8.60 15.34 14.78
CA TRP A 310 9.66 15.73 13.87
C TRP A 310 9.13 16.43 12.59
N ARG A 311 8.16 15.81 11.91
CA ARG A 311 7.49 16.43 10.74
C ARG A 311 6.71 17.70 11.09
N GLN A 312 6.10 17.75 12.27
CA GLN A 312 5.38 18.94 12.74
C GLN A 312 6.33 20.11 13.05
N ALA A 313 7.51 19.83 13.60
CA ALA A 313 8.57 20.83 13.76
C ALA A 313 8.99 21.41 12.40
N ALA A 314 9.18 20.57 11.39
CA ALA A 314 9.52 21.04 10.04
C ALA A 314 8.42 21.92 9.42
N ARG A 315 7.15 21.52 9.53
CA ARG A 315 6.02 22.36 9.06
C ARG A 315 5.94 23.70 9.78
N ARG A 316 6.26 23.75 11.08
CA ARG A 316 6.35 25.02 11.83
C ARG A 316 7.48 25.89 11.30
N CYS A 317 8.65 25.31 11.02
CA CYS A 317 9.75 26.03 10.40
C CYS A 317 9.34 26.64 9.04
N GLU A 318 8.67 25.86 8.19
CA GLU A 318 8.15 26.32 6.90
C GLU A 318 7.12 27.44 7.06
N ALA A 319 6.19 27.32 8.00
CA ALA A 319 5.18 28.34 8.30
C ALA A 319 5.79 29.66 8.82
N MET A 320 6.94 29.58 9.50
CA MET A 320 7.73 30.74 9.93
C MET A 320 8.61 31.31 8.81
N GLY A 321 8.56 30.75 7.60
CA GLY A 321 9.33 31.21 6.44
C GLY A 321 10.82 30.83 6.47
N MET A 322 11.20 29.88 7.33
CA MET A 322 12.58 29.38 7.39
C MET A 322 12.92 28.60 6.13
N ARG A 323 14.18 28.69 5.68
CA ARG A 323 14.71 27.87 4.58
C ARG A 323 16.00 27.16 4.93
N ARG A 324 16.92 27.81 5.66
CA ARG A 324 18.16 27.19 6.13
C ARG A 324 18.07 27.01 7.64
N VAL A 325 18.08 25.77 8.09
CA VAL A 325 17.92 25.45 9.52
C VAL A 325 19.08 24.61 10.02
N ALA A 326 19.41 24.76 11.30
CA ALA A 326 20.36 23.89 11.98
C ALA A 326 19.67 23.10 13.10
N LEU A 327 20.09 21.86 13.31
CA LEU A 327 19.65 21.04 14.44
C LEU A 327 20.55 21.28 15.64
N TYR A 328 20.03 21.52 16.83
CA TYR A 328 20.84 21.66 18.05
C TYR A 328 20.70 20.41 18.93
N GLY A 329 21.83 19.73 19.12
CA GLY A 329 22.00 18.46 19.82
C GLY A 329 22.57 17.39 18.88
N ALA A 330 23.77 16.87 19.13
CA ALA A 330 24.44 15.88 18.26
C ALA A 330 24.56 14.49 18.89
N GLY A 331 23.52 14.05 19.62
CA GLY A 331 23.47 12.73 20.27
C GLY A 331 22.87 11.61 19.41
N GLU A 332 22.75 10.41 20.00
CA GLU A 332 22.07 9.23 19.39
C GLU A 332 20.67 9.58 18.87
N HIS A 333 19.96 10.45 19.59
CA HIS A 333 18.65 10.92 19.20
C HIS A 333 18.61 11.60 17.82
N THR A 334 19.61 12.43 17.52
CA THR A 334 19.71 13.13 16.24
C THR A 334 20.09 12.17 15.12
N ASP A 335 20.92 11.17 15.41
CA ASP A 335 21.24 10.10 14.46
C ASP A 335 19.99 9.26 14.11
N GLU A 336 19.19 8.88 15.11
CA GLU A 336 17.91 8.18 14.92
C GLU A 336 16.93 9.02 14.08
N LEU A 337 16.77 10.32 14.35
CA LEU A 337 15.87 11.18 13.58
C LEU A 337 16.31 11.28 12.11
N LEU A 338 17.61 11.39 11.86
CA LEU A 338 18.16 11.50 10.51
C LEU A 338 18.19 10.17 9.75
N GLU A 339 18.17 9.01 10.44
CA GLU A 339 17.96 7.71 9.80
C GLU A 339 16.65 7.67 8.99
N TYR A 340 15.62 8.36 9.47
CA TYR A 340 14.32 8.46 8.80
C TYR A 340 14.25 9.57 7.74
N GLY A 341 15.35 10.28 7.51
CA GLY A 341 15.46 11.37 6.55
C GLY A 341 15.00 12.73 7.08
N TRP A 342 15.46 13.77 6.39
CA TRP A 342 15.07 15.16 6.65
C TRP A 342 13.65 15.44 6.12
N PRO A 343 12.70 15.91 6.95
CA PRO A 343 11.27 15.87 6.65
C PRO A 343 10.73 17.09 5.88
N GLY A 344 11.52 18.15 5.67
CA GLY A 344 11.07 19.37 4.99
C GLY A 344 11.67 19.50 3.59
N GLU A 345 10.86 19.40 2.54
CA GLU A 345 11.30 19.58 1.14
C GLU A 345 11.75 21.02 0.85
N GLY A 346 11.23 22.00 1.61
CA GLY A 346 11.60 23.42 1.51
C GLY A 346 12.68 23.87 2.48
N LEU A 347 13.23 22.96 3.30
CA LEU A 347 14.21 23.26 4.33
C LEU A 347 15.56 22.60 4.01
N ASP A 348 16.63 23.38 4.02
CA ASP A 348 18.01 22.95 3.92
C ASP A 348 18.60 22.80 5.33
N LEU A 349 18.96 21.57 5.71
CA LEU A 349 19.66 21.29 6.96
C LEU A 349 21.15 21.63 6.79
N VAL A 350 21.56 22.80 7.27
CA VAL A 350 22.90 23.33 6.99
C VAL A 350 23.98 22.80 7.93
N ALA A 351 23.62 22.45 9.16
CA ALA A 351 24.53 21.96 10.18
C ALA A 351 23.78 21.31 11.35
N ILE A 352 24.52 20.52 12.13
CA ILE A 352 24.13 20.10 13.47
C ILE A 352 25.03 20.84 14.46
N LEU A 353 24.43 21.44 15.48
CA LEU A 353 25.08 22.22 16.51
C LEU A 353 25.22 21.38 17.77
N ASP A 354 26.39 21.42 18.39
CA ASP A 354 26.63 20.83 19.69
C ASP A 354 27.68 21.66 20.46
N ASP A 355 27.50 21.83 21.76
CA ASP A 355 28.45 22.59 22.58
C ASP A 355 29.80 21.86 22.70
N HIS A 356 29.75 20.52 22.65
CA HIS A 356 30.90 19.62 22.83
C HIS A 356 30.88 18.50 21.78
N PRO A 357 31.06 18.83 20.49
CA PRO A 357 30.92 17.88 19.40
C PRO A 357 31.88 16.71 19.56
N ARG A 358 31.34 15.48 19.65
CA ARG A 358 32.11 14.23 19.80
C ARG A 358 32.44 13.56 18.47
N GLN A 359 31.77 13.99 17.41
CA GLN A 359 31.87 13.45 16.06
C GLN A 359 31.80 14.61 15.06
N GLU A 360 32.47 14.47 13.93
CA GLU A 360 32.55 15.53 12.92
C GLU A 360 31.29 15.62 12.05
N GLN A 361 30.56 14.51 11.90
CA GLN A 361 29.34 14.42 11.08
C GLN A 361 28.34 13.39 11.63
N ILE A 362 27.05 13.59 11.35
CA ILE A 362 25.97 12.61 11.56
C ILE A 362 25.22 12.47 10.23
N ARG A 363 25.09 11.24 9.71
CA ARG A 363 24.40 10.93 8.44
C ARG A 363 24.78 11.86 7.27
N GLY A 364 26.06 12.28 7.21
CA GLY A 364 26.59 13.16 6.18
C GLY A 364 26.40 14.66 6.43
N VAL A 365 25.79 15.07 7.55
CA VAL A 365 25.64 16.46 7.97
C VAL A 365 26.73 16.83 8.96
N ARG A 366 27.40 17.97 8.76
CA ARG A 366 28.51 18.42 9.62
C ARG A 366 28.01 18.82 11.02
N VAL A 367 28.74 18.41 12.04
CA VAL A 367 28.52 18.79 13.43
C VAL A 367 29.55 19.86 13.82
N VAL A 368 29.11 21.00 14.34
CA VAL A 368 29.97 22.14 14.70
C VAL A 368 29.52 22.79 16.00
N GLN A 369 30.41 23.59 16.61
CA GLN A 369 30.01 24.47 17.70
C GLN A 369 29.19 25.67 17.17
N PRO A 370 28.28 26.26 17.96
CA PRO A 370 27.44 27.38 17.54
C PRO A 370 28.20 28.59 16.95
N ASP A 371 29.39 28.88 17.45
CA ASP A 371 30.26 29.97 17.00
C ASP A 371 31.07 29.65 15.72
N GLN A 372 31.03 28.39 15.26
CA GLN A 372 31.76 27.87 14.10
C GLN A 372 30.86 27.65 12.88
N ILE A 373 29.62 28.13 12.90
CA ILE A 373 28.71 27.96 11.77
C ILE A 373 29.06 28.92 10.63
N ASP A 374 29.51 28.35 9.51
CA ASP A 374 29.99 29.12 8.34
C ASP A 374 28.86 29.78 7.52
N LYS A 375 27.62 29.27 7.66
CA LYS A 375 26.45 29.72 6.89
C LYS A 375 25.41 30.35 7.82
N PRO A 376 24.80 31.49 7.46
CA PRO A 376 23.71 32.05 8.25
C PRO A 376 22.50 31.11 8.22
N VAL A 377 21.92 30.91 9.40
CA VAL A 377 20.72 30.10 9.64
C VAL A 377 19.50 30.99 9.84
N ASP A 378 18.39 30.58 9.23
CA ASP A 378 17.10 31.25 9.33
C ASP A 378 16.30 30.72 10.54
N GLY A 379 16.71 29.60 11.14
CA GLY A 379 16.08 29.02 12.32
C GLY A 379 16.90 27.88 12.94
N ILE A 380 16.64 27.61 14.22
CA ILE A 380 17.25 26.51 14.98
C ILE A 380 16.17 25.51 15.41
N VAL A 381 16.41 24.22 15.22
CA VAL A 381 15.50 23.15 15.67
C VAL A 381 16.17 22.33 16.76
N ILE A 382 15.53 22.20 17.93
CA ILE A 382 16.11 21.48 19.07
C ILE A 382 15.85 19.98 18.95
N SER A 383 16.94 19.20 18.94
CA SER A 383 16.93 17.74 18.79
C SER A 383 17.40 17.06 20.09
N SER A 384 16.51 16.98 21.08
CA SER A 384 16.73 16.18 22.29
C SER A 384 15.42 15.87 23.02
N GLU A 385 15.24 14.63 23.47
CA GLU A 385 14.08 14.25 24.27
C GLU A 385 14.23 14.59 25.76
N THR A 386 15.45 14.43 26.29
CA THR A 386 15.72 14.51 27.74
C THR A 386 16.30 15.86 28.17
N HIS A 387 16.89 16.61 27.24
CA HIS A 387 17.56 17.88 27.53
C HIS A 387 17.04 19.03 26.65
N GLU A 388 15.83 18.89 26.09
CA GLU A 388 15.26 19.85 25.13
C GLU A 388 15.25 21.29 25.66
N GLN A 389 14.87 21.49 26.92
CA GLN A 389 14.85 22.82 27.54
C GLN A 389 16.26 23.42 27.64
N ALA A 390 17.23 22.62 28.13
CA ALA A 390 18.59 23.09 28.32
C ALA A 390 19.26 23.48 26.98
N LEU A 391 19.01 22.70 25.93
CA LEU A 391 19.47 23.03 24.57
C LEU A 391 18.74 24.23 23.98
N SER A 392 17.45 24.39 24.25
CA SER A 392 16.70 25.59 23.86
C SER A 392 17.27 26.85 24.52
N ASP A 393 17.60 26.78 25.81
CA ASP A 393 18.23 27.90 26.53
C ASP A 393 19.64 28.19 25.99
N ALA A 394 20.40 27.16 25.60
CA ALA A 394 21.70 27.32 24.95
C ALA A 394 21.57 27.98 23.57
N ALA A 395 20.61 27.54 22.75
CA ALA A 395 20.29 28.16 21.48
C ALA A 395 19.88 29.63 21.65
N MET A 396 19.08 29.97 22.66
CA MET A 396 18.69 31.35 22.96
C MET A 396 19.89 32.23 23.32
N ARG A 397 20.87 31.70 24.08
CA ARG A 397 22.10 32.46 24.39
C ARG A 397 22.94 32.73 23.15
N SER A 398 23.06 31.74 22.26
CA SER A 398 23.93 31.82 21.07
C SER A 398 23.28 32.59 19.91
N PHE A 399 21.96 32.49 19.75
CA PHE A 399 21.24 33.01 18.57
C PHE A 399 20.10 33.98 18.89
N GLY A 400 19.65 34.09 20.14
CA GLY A 400 18.52 34.95 20.51
C GLY A 400 18.77 36.44 20.26
N GLY A 401 20.02 36.92 20.42
CA GLY A 401 20.41 38.29 20.09
C GLY A 401 20.37 38.61 18.58
N LEU A 402 20.33 37.57 17.73
CA LEU A 402 20.23 37.69 16.27
C LEU A 402 18.79 37.61 15.76
N GLY A 403 17.81 37.41 16.66
CA GLY A 403 16.40 37.24 16.31
C GLY A 403 16.10 35.93 15.58
N THR A 404 17.03 34.96 15.59
CA THR A 404 16.83 33.65 14.96
C THR A 404 15.78 32.85 15.75
N PRO A 405 14.67 32.43 15.15
CA PRO A 405 13.65 31.68 15.87
C PRO A 405 14.10 30.26 16.20
N ILE A 406 13.63 29.75 17.33
CA ILE A 406 13.94 28.41 17.84
C ILE A 406 12.67 27.56 17.89
N VAL A 407 12.75 26.35 17.33
CA VAL A 407 11.64 25.40 17.27
C VAL A 407 11.99 24.14 18.04
N ARG A 408 11.15 23.77 19.00
CA ARG A 408 11.28 22.55 19.80
C ARG A 408 10.45 21.41 19.21
N ILE A 409 11.02 20.21 19.11
CA ILE A 409 10.34 19.05 18.52
C ILE A 409 9.25 18.50 19.45
N TYR A 410 9.55 18.29 20.73
CA TYR A 410 8.73 17.54 21.68
C TYR A 410 7.83 18.44 22.53
N SER A 411 8.31 19.62 22.91
CA SER A 411 7.56 20.57 23.74
C SER A 411 7.26 21.85 22.95
N PRO A 412 6.28 21.86 22.04
CA PRO A 412 5.82 23.10 21.43
C PRO A 412 5.30 23.99 22.57
N GLU A 413 5.89 25.17 22.75
CA GLU A 413 5.31 26.18 23.63
C GLU A 413 3.84 26.40 23.21
N LEU A 414 2.92 26.45 24.19
CA LEU A 414 1.59 27.00 23.97
C LEU A 414 1.79 28.38 23.37
N GLU A 415 1.30 28.60 22.14
CA GLU A 415 1.41 29.90 21.50
C GLU A 415 0.98 31.01 22.47
N PRO A 416 1.69 32.14 22.53
CA PRO A 416 1.17 33.28 23.25
C PRO A 416 -0.21 33.58 22.67
N SER A 417 -1.23 33.45 23.53
CA SER A 417 -2.61 33.86 23.24
C SER A 417 -2.57 35.20 22.50
N PRO A 418 -3.31 35.39 21.40
CA PRO A 418 -3.33 36.68 20.72
C PRO A 418 -3.69 37.73 21.75
N THR A 419 -2.74 38.61 22.03
CA THR A 419 -2.97 39.78 22.88
C THR A 419 -4.17 40.48 22.28
N PRO A 420 -5.26 40.71 23.02
CA PRO A 420 -6.37 41.48 22.49
C PRO A 420 -5.80 42.82 22.05
N LEU A 421 -5.91 43.08 20.74
CA LEU A 421 -5.59 44.37 20.15
C LEU A 421 -6.21 45.45 21.03
N GLY A 422 -5.35 46.31 21.53
CA GLY A 422 -5.70 47.41 22.41
C GLY A 422 -6.82 48.26 21.81
N ALA A 423 -7.61 48.81 22.74
CA ALA A 423 -8.62 49.81 22.48
C ALA A 423 -8.15 50.92 21.54
N ALA A 424 -9.02 51.25 20.58
CA ALA A 424 -9.24 52.60 20.10
C ALA A 424 -10.76 52.82 20.04
#